data_AF-A0A8T7A213-F1
#
_entry.id   AF-A0A8T7A213-F1
#
_cell.length_a   1.000
_cell.length_b   1.000
_cell.length_c   1.000
_cell.angle_alpha   90.00
_cell.angle_beta   90.00
_cell.angle_gamma   90.00
#
_symmetry.space_group_name_H-M   'P 1'
#
loop_
_entity.id
_entity.type
_entity.pdbx_description
1 polymer ?
#
loop_
_entity_poly.entity_id
_entity_poly.type
_entity_poly.pdbx_seq_one_letter_code
_entity_poly.pdbx_strand_id
1 'polypeptide(L)' 'MATLQVNAQVVKTPGSSAQVVTNSSMPHRGLSKSQVESRFGQPSLKQGPVGKPSIYRWDYNNYSVFFENNIVIHSVAH' A
#
# COMPACT_ATOMS: atom_id res chain seq x y z
N MET A 1 -16.43 -29.75 11.08
CA MET A 1 -16.44 -28.84 9.91
C MET A 1 -16.30 -27.42 10.45
N ALA A 2 -15.08 -26.86 10.51
CA ALA A 2 -14.84 -25.56 11.14
C ALA A 2 -15.05 -24.43 10.12
N THR A 3 -16.03 -23.57 10.40
CA THR A 3 -16.31 -22.31 9.73
C THR A 3 -15.14 -21.35 9.90
N LEU A 4 -14.51 -20.90 8.81
CA LEU A 4 -13.49 -19.85 8.87
C LEU A 4 -14.16 -18.50 9.14
N GLN A 5 -13.78 -17.92 10.28
CA GLN A 5 -14.27 -16.68 10.84
C GLN A 5 -13.81 -15.48 9.99
N VAL A 6 -14.76 -14.65 9.57
CA VAL A 6 -14.52 -13.38 8.90
C VAL A 6 -14.25 -12.33 9.99
N ASN A 7 -13.00 -11.88 10.14
CA ASN A 7 -12.66 -10.81 11.09
C ASN A 7 -11.92 -9.69 10.36
N ALA A 8 -12.58 -8.56 10.15
CA ALA A 8 -11.91 -7.26 10.02
C ALA A 8 -12.72 -6.22 10.81
N GLN A 9 -12.51 -6.19 12.12
CA GLN A 9 -13.08 -5.19 13.00
C GLN A 9 -12.19 -3.95 12.97
N VAL A 10 -12.72 -2.84 12.45
CA VAL A 10 -12.03 -1.56 12.21
C VAL A 10 -12.32 -0.60 13.36
N VAL A 11 -11.31 -0.18 14.13
CA VAL A 11 -11.39 0.76 15.27
C VAL A 11 -9.92 1.19 15.55
N LYS A 12 -9.42 2.45 15.49
CA LYS A 12 -9.94 3.81 15.76
C LYS A 12 -9.08 4.89 15.06
N THR A 13 -9.64 6.07 14.76
CA THR A 13 -9.21 7.40 15.29
C THR A 13 -10.30 8.44 14.92
N PRO A 14 -10.81 9.28 15.86
CA PRO A 14 -11.73 10.36 15.50
C PRO A 14 -10.92 11.52 14.90
N GLY A 15 -10.93 11.63 13.58
CA GLY A 15 -10.23 12.70 12.88
C GLY A 15 -9.91 12.33 11.43
N SER A 16 -10.93 12.37 10.58
CA SER A 16 -10.86 12.32 9.12
C SER A 16 -10.55 10.96 8.47
N SER A 17 -11.61 10.42 7.86
CA SER A 17 -11.67 9.29 6.91
C SER A 17 -11.24 7.91 7.41
N ALA A 18 -12.25 7.09 7.69
CA ALA A 18 -12.22 5.66 7.95
C ALA A 18 -11.06 4.90 7.27
N GLN A 19 -10.05 4.52 8.05
CA GLN A 19 -9.12 3.46 7.64
C GLN A 19 -9.82 2.13 7.81
N VAL A 20 -10.50 1.68 6.75
CA VAL A 20 -10.82 0.27 6.61
C VAL A 20 -9.47 -0.46 6.60
N VAL A 21 -9.08 -1.05 7.73
CA VAL A 21 -7.95 -1.98 7.79
C VAL A 21 -8.38 -3.28 7.14
N THR A 22 -8.53 -3.25 5.82
CA THR A 22 -8.41 -4.46 5.03
C THR A 22 -6.96 -4.91 5.18
N ASN A 23 -6.75 -6.09 5.77
CA ASN A 23 -5.48 -6.82 5.69
C ASN A 23 -5.27 -7.27 4.24
N SER A 24 -5.24 -6.34 3.29
CA SER A 24 -4.77 -6.62 1.95
C SER A 24 -3.25 -6.66 2.02
N SER A 25 -2.66 -7.71 1.45
CA SER A 25 -1.21 -7.92 1.39
C SER A 25 -0.46 -6.86 0.58
N MET A 26 -1.16 -5.83 0.07
CA MET A 26 -0.62 -4.78 -0.78
C MET A 26 -1.00 -3.39 -0.26
N PRO A 27 -0.11 -2.39 -0.45
CA PRO A 27 -0.44 -0.99 -0.16
C PRO A 27 -1.68 -0.51 -0.92
N HIS A 28 -2.58 0.18 -0.24
CA HIS A 28 -3.71 0.84 -0.87
C HIS A 28 -3.34 2.25 -1.33
N ARG A 29 -4.12 2.80 -2.28
CA ARG A 29 -3.98 4.18 -2.76
C ARG A 29 -4.05 5.17 -1.61
N GLY A 30 -3.24 6.23 -1.68
CA GLY A 30 -3.20 7.30 -0.68
C GLY A 30 -2.15 7.12 0.43
N LEU A 31 -1.53 5.95 0.57
CA LEU A 31 -0.42 5.76 1.52
C LEU A 31 0.84 6.51 1.06
N SER A 32 1.61 7.05 2.00
CA SER A 32 2.92 7.63 1.70
C SER A 32 4.00 6.56 1.54
N LYS A 33 5.09 6.85 0.84
CA LYS A 33 6.27 5.95 0.76
C LYS A 33 6.72 5.46 2.14
N SER A 34 6.80 6.37 3.12
CA SER A 34 7.17 6.04 4.50
C SER A 34 6.16 5.11 5.19
N GLN A 35 4.85 5.34 5.00
CA GLN A 35 3.82 4.43 5.52
C GLN A 35 3.89 3.05 4.85
N VAL A 36 4.25 2.99 3.57
CA VAL A 36 4.46 1.72 2.86
C VAL A 36 5.65 0.99 3.43
N GLU A 37 6.81 1.65 3.60
CA GLU A 37 8.00 1.01 4.20
C GLU A 37 7.74 0.55 5.64
N SER A 38 7.04 1.36 6.44
CA SER A 38 6.76 1.03 7.84
C SER A 38 5.84 -0.19 7.97
N ARG A 39 4.88 -0.37 7.05
CA ARG A 39 3.87 -1.44 7.13
C ARG A 39 4.23 -2.69 6.33
N PHE A 40 4.91 -2.54 5.21
CA PHE A 40 5.20 -3.62 4.25
C PHE A 40 6.70 -3.92 4.11
N GLY A 41 7.56 -3.14 4.75
CA GLY A 41 9.00 -3.28 4.65
C GLY A 41 9.59 -2.61 3.40
N GLN A 42 10.91 -2.71 3.27
CA GLN A 42 11.63 -2.15 2.13
C GLN A 42 11.32 -2.95 0.86
N PRO A 43 11.12 -2.28 -0.29
CA PRO A 43 10.97 -2.96 -1.57
C PRO A 43 12.28 -3.57 -2.03
N SER A 44 12.18 -4.62 -2.84
CA SER A 44 13.33 -5.30 -3.47
C SER A 44 13.99 -4.42 -4.53
N LEU A 45 13.21 -3.56 -5.21
CA LEU A 45 13.73 -2.59 -6.16
C LEU A 45 12.96 -1.27 -6.08
N LYS A 46 13.66 -0.14 -6.24
CA LYS A 46 13.07 1.20 -6.37
C LYS A 46 13.49 1.78 -7.72
N GLN A 47 12.51 2.10 -8.57
CA GLN A 47 12.69 2.70 -9.89
C GLN A 47 12.05 4.11 -9.96
N GLY A 48 12.60 4.96 -10.84
CA GLY A 48 12.15 6.32 -11.09
C GLY A 48 12.92 7.40 -10.32
N PRO A 49 12.45 8.66 -10.34
CA PRO A 49 11.23 9.10 -11.00
C PRO A 49 11.33 9.08 -12.53
N VAL A 50 10.21 8.80 -13.20
CA VAL A 50 10.07 8.93 -14.65
C VAL A 50 8.96 9.95 -14.96
N GLY A 51 9.24 10.88 -15.89
CA GLY A 51 8.26 11.82 -16.43
C GLY A 51 7.84 12.98 -15.50
N LYS A 52 6.83 13.72 -15.97
CA LYS A 52 6.08 14.74 -15.23
C LYS A 52 4.58 14.41 -15.37
N PRO A 53 3.84 14.13 -14.29
CA PRO A 53 4.27 14.11 -12.88
C PRO A 53 5.30 13.01 -12.61
N SER A 54 6.09 13.16 -11.54
CA SER A 54 7.14 12.21 -11.18
C SER A 54 6.55 10.90 -10.67
N ILE A 55 6.62 9.86 -11.50
CA ILE A 55 6.17 8.51 -11.13
C ILE A 55 7.34 7.65 -10.67
N TYR A 56 7.18 7.04 -9.50
CA TYR A 56 8.08 6.05 -8.93
C TYR A 56 7.43 4.68 -8.96
N ARG A 57 8.22 3.64 -9.14
CA ARG A 57 7.77 2.25 -9.05
C ARG A 57 8.64 1.53 -8.05
N TRP A 58 8.03 0.88 -7.07
CA TRP A 58 8.71 0.00 -6.15
C TRP A 58 8.26 -1.43 -6.40
N ASP A 59 9.19 -2.36 -6.52
CA ASP A 59 8.91 -3.76 -6.74
C ASP A 59 9.17 -4.56 -5.46
N TYR A 60 8.17 -5.34 -5.09
CA TYR A 60 8.23 -6.39 -4.09
C TYR A 60 8.13 -7.74 -4.82
N ASN A 61 8.39 -8.84 -4.10
CA ASN A 61 8.46 -10.16 -4.72
C ASN A 61 7.19 -10.58 -5.45
N ASN A 62 6.00 -10.23 -4.93
CA ASN A 62 4.71 -10.67 -5.49
C ASN A 62 3.87 -9.51 -6.07
N TYR A 63 4.36 -8.27 -5.99
CA TYR A 63 3.61 -7.10 -6.42
C TYR A 63 4.51 -5.88 -6.66
N SER A 64 4.03 -4.96 -7.49
CA SER A 64 4.64 -3.65 -7.69
C SER A 64 3.72 -2.54 -7.20
N VAL A 65 4.31 -1.50 -6.59
CA VAL A 65 3.61 -0.33 -6.07
C VAL A 65 4.08 0.89 -6.83
N PHE A 66 3.13 1.65 -7.37
CA PHE A 66 3.36 2.87 -8.11
C PHE A 66 3.03 4.05 -7.23
N PHE A 67 3.92 5.04 -7.21
CA PHE A 67 3.77 6.27 -6.48
C PHE A 67 3.84 7.45 -7.42
N GLU A 68 2.95 8.41 -7.23
CA GLU A 68 3.14 9.76 -7.77
C GLU A 68 3.72 10.63 -6.66
N ASN A 69 4.86 11.26 -6.91
CA ASN A 69 5.63 11.99 -5.91
C ASN A 69 5.96 11.11 -4.68
N ASN A 70 5.13 11.18 -3.63
CA ASN A 70 5.30 10.43 -2.39
C ASN A 70 4.08 9.56 -2.03
N ILE A 71 3.04 9.53 -2.87
CA ILE A 71 1.75 8.89 -2.56
C ILE A 71 1.50 7.70 -3.48
N VAL A 72 1.03 6.58 -2.92
CA VAL A 72 0.61 5.40 -3.69
C VAL A 72 -0.57 5.76 -4.58
N ILE A 73 -0.40 5.53 -5.88
CA ILE A 73 -1.46 5.68 -6.89
C ILE A 73 -1.97 4.33 -7.38
N HIS A 74 -1.17 3.26 -7.30
CA HIS A 74 -1.59 1.93 -7.73
C HIS A 74 -0.72 0.82 -7.13
N SER A 75 -1.29 -0.37 -6.94
CA SER A 75 -0.55 -1.59 -6.58
C SER A 75 -1.00 -2.73 -7.49
N VAL A 76 -0.06 -3.44 -8.11
CA VAL A 76 -0.31 -4.50 -9.12
C VAL A 76 0.29 -5.80 -8.61
N ALA A 77 -0.51 -6.86 -8.52
CA ALA A 77 -0.05 -8.22 -8.26
C ALA A 77 0.63 -8.81 -9.51
N HIS A 78 1.70 -9.59 -9.31
CA HIS A 78 2.33 -10.37 -10.38
C HIS A 78 1.70 -11.75 -10.48
#